data_AF-A0A838H4W1-F1
#
_entry.id   AF-A0A838H4W1-F1
#
_cell.length_a   1.000
_cell.length_b   1.000
_cell.length_c   1.000
_cell.angle_alpha   90.00
_cell.angle_beta   90.00
_cell.angle_gamma   90.00
#
_symmetry.space_group_name_H-M   'P 1'
#
loop_
_entity.id
_entity.type
_entity.pdbx_description
1 polymer ?
#
loop_
_entity_poly.entity_id
_entity_poly.type
_entity_poly.pdbx_seq_one_letter_code
_entity_poly.pdbx_strand_id
1 'polypeptide(L)'
;MSRAAVLSDAQWARIEPLLPSSDGRRGRPFRDHRQVIEGIGYRYRAGIAWRDLPGDFGPWQTVWKRHGRFAGDGTWDAVLA
;
A
#
# COMPACT_ATOMS: atom_id res chain seq x y z
N MET A 1 -7.07 -5.75 -16.06
CA MET A 1 -7.34 -4.99 -14.82
C MET A 1 -7.96 -5.93 -13.81
N SER A 2 -7.34 -6.14 -12.65
CA SER A 2 -7.88 -7.00 -11.59
C SER A 2 -9.17 -6.38 -11.03
N ARG A 3 -10.18 -7.19 -10.73
CA ARG A 3 -11.44 -6.79 -10.05
C ARG A 3 -11.24 -6.16 -8.67
N ALA A 4 -9.99 -6.09 -8.19
CA ALA A 4 -9.61 -5.61 -6.87
C ALA A 4 -8.94 -4.22 -6.89
N ALA A 5 -8.73 -3.61 -8.06
CA ALA A 5 -8.14 -2.27 -8.16
C ALA A 5 -9.06 -1.22 -7.52
N VAL A 6 -8.60 -0.62 -6.43
CA VAL A 6 -9.35 0.38 -5.64
C VAL A 6 -8.99 1.81 -6.04
N LEU A 7 -7.86 2.02 -6.73
CA LEU A 7 -7.36 3.32 -7.13
C LEU A 7 -7.34 3.46 -8.65
N SER A 8 -7.89 4.57 -9.14
CA SER A 8 -7.67 4.99 -10.53
C SER A 8 -6.21 5.41 -10.74
N ASP A 9 -5.75 5.38 -11.99
CA ASP A 9 -4.38 5.84 -12.33
C ASP A 9 -4.16 7.31 -11.96
N ALA A 10 -5.19 8.15 -12.09
CA ALA A 10 -5.12 9.56 -11.70
C ALA A 10 -4.97 9.76 -10.19
N GLN A 11 -5.64 8.93 -9.37
CA GLN A 11 -5.44 8.93 -7.92
C GLN A 11 -4.04 8.40 -7.58
N TRP A 12 -3.63 7.32 -8.23
CA TRP A 12 -2.31 6.74 -8.02
C TRP A 12 -1.19 7.74 -8.31
N ALA A 13 -1.27 8.47 -9.43
CA ALA A 13 -0.29 9.48 -9.81
C ALA A 13 -0.11 10.62 -8.77
N ARG A 14 -1.13 10.88 -7.93
CA ARG A 14 -1.04 11.84 -6.83
C ARG A 14 -0.43 11.23 -5.56
N ILE A 15 -0.68 9.95 -5.31
CA ILE A 15 -0.23 9.23 -4.12
C ILE A 15 1.24 8.83 -4.26
N GLU A 16 1.63 8.29 -5.41
CA GLU A 16 2.96 7.71 -5.65
C GLU A 16 4.13 8.61 -5.25
N PRO A 17 4.15 9.92 -5.57
CA PRO A 17 5.26 10.81 -5.21
C PRO A 17 5.42 11.04 -3.69
N LEU A 18 4.37 10.78 -2.91
CA LEU A 18 4.35 10.97 -1.45
C LEU A 18 4.88 9.74 -0.70
N LEU A 19 5.08 8.62 -1.41
CA LEU A 19 5.51 7.38 -0.80
C LEU A 19 7.03 7.35 -0.62
N PRO A 20 7.52 6.73 0.45
CA PRO A 20 8.95 6.64 0.68
C PRO A 20 9.62 5.80 -0.40
N SER A 21 10.64 6.37 -1.07
CA SER A 21 11.45 5.64 -2.05
C SER A 21 12.44 4.68 -1.36
N SER A 22 12.83 3.63 -2.09
CA SER A 22 13.98 2.78 -1.76
C SER A 22 15.30 3.33 -2.28
N ASP A 23 15.30 4.45 -3.00
CA ASP A 23 16.52 5.07 -3.53
C ASP A 23 17.48 5.44 -2.39
N GLY A 24 18.75 5.07 -2.57
CA GLY A 24 19.80 5.27 -1.56
C GLY A 24 19.68 4.38 -0.32
N ARG A 25 18.68 3.49 -0.20
CA ARG A 25 18.57 2.55 0.92
C ARG A 25 19.31 1.25 0.66
N ARG A 26 20.16 0.86 1.61
CA ARG A 26 20.88 -0.41 1.59
C ARG A 26 19.91 -1.55 1.97
N GLY A 27 19.68 -2.51 1.06
CA GLY A 27 18.83 -3.68 1.32
C GLY A 27 17.92 -4.04 0.15
N ARG A 28 16.95 -4.92 0.40
CA ARG A 28 15.97 -5.33 -0.62
C ARG A 28 15.09 -4.13 -1.00
N PRO A 29 14.95 -3.82 -2.30
CA PRO A 29 14.04 -2.78 -2.77
C PRO A 29 12.62 -2.99 -2.27
N PHE A 30 11.89 -1.89 -2.22
CA PHE A 30 10.49 -1.92 -1.90
C PHE A 30 9.72 -2.76 -2.93
N ARG A 31 8.78 -3.59 -2.43
CA ARG A 31 7.75 -4.17 -3.30
C ARG A 31 6.94 -3.06 -3.95
N ASP A 32 6.27 -3.39 -5.05
CA ASP A 32 5.31 -2.51 -5.69
C ASP A 32 4.43 -1.80 -4.64
N HIS A 33 4.54 -0.48 -4.60
CA HIS A 33 3.80 0.34 -3.66
C HIS A 33 2.31 0.34 -3.98
N ARG A 34 1.96 0.29 -5.27
CA ARG A 34 0.56 0.28 -5.72
C ARG A 34 -0.14 -0.97 -5.25
N GLN A 35 0.48 -2.13 -5.46
CA GLN A 35 -0.05 -3.41 -4.99
C GLN A 35 -0.37 -3.39 -3.48
N VAL A 36 0.54 -2.82 -2.67
CA VAL A 36 0.33 -2.77 -1.22
C VAL A 36 -0.77 -1.79 -0.82
N ILE A 37 -0.80 -0.59 -1.41
CA ILE A 37 -1.82 0.40 -1.08
C ILE A 37 -3.20 -0.06 -1.55
N GLU A 38 -3.31 -0.68 -2.73
CA GLU A 38 -4.55 -1.30 -3.18
C GLU A 38 -4.98 -2.43 -2.23
N GLY A 39 -4.05 -3.24 -1.72
CA GLY A 39 -4.37 -4.27 -0.72
C GLY A 39 -4.90 -3.69 0.60
N ILE A 40 -4.33 -2.58 1.06
CA ILE A 40 -4.82 -1.83 2.23
C ILE A 40 -6.23 -1.31 1.98
N GLY A 41 -6.45 -0.64 0.84
CA GLY A 41 -7.75 -0.10 0.45
C GLY A 41 -8.82 -1.19 0.33
N TYR A 42 -8.47 -2.33 -0.29
CA TYR A 42 -9.35 -3.47 -0.41
C TYR A 42 -9.76 -4.02 0.96
N ARG A 43 -8.79 -4.19 1.88
CA ARG A 43 -9.07 -4.69 3.24
C ARG A 43 -10.09 -3.82 3.96
N TYR A 44 -9.96 -2.50 3.88
CA TYR A 44 -10.90 -1.57 4.52
C TYR A 44 -12.27 -1.56 3.82
N ARG A 45 -12.29 -1.58 2.48
CA ARG A 45 -13.54 -1.66 1.70
C ARG A 45 -14.32 -2.95 1.98
N ALA A 46 -13.62 -4.08 2.06
CA ALA A 46 -14.23 -5.41 2.26
C ALA A 46 -14.48 -5.75 3.73
N GLY A 47 -13.89 -5.01 4.68
CA GLY A 47 -14.07 -5.24 6.12
C GLY A 47 -13.45 -6.54 6.63
N ILE A 48 -12.46 -7.09 5.92
CA ILE A 48 -11.88 -8.42 6.23
C ILE A 48 -10.71 -8.32 7.22
N ALA A 49 -10.39 -9.46 7.86
CA ALA A 49 -9.16 -9.57 8.63
C ALA A 49 -7.94 -9.54 7.70
N TRP A 50 -6.79 -9.10 8.22
CA TRP A 50 -5.54 -9.06 7.44
C TRP A 50 -5.16 -10.43 6.88
N ARG A 51 -5.39 -11.50 7.65
CA ARG A 51 -5.06 -12.88 7.23
C ARG A 51 -5.87 -13.37 6.03
N ASP A 52 -7.01 -12.76 5.78
CA ASP A 52 -7.92 -13.12 4.69
C ASP A 52 -7.69 -12.26 3.43
N LEU A 53 -6.67 -11.40 3.45
CA LEU A 53 -6.32 -10.57 2.29
C LEU A 53 -5.99 -11.47 1.08
N PRO A 54 -6.60 -11.22 -0.11
CA PRO A 54 -6.27 -11.97 -1.31
C PRO A 54 -4.78 -11.96 -1.63
N GLY A 55 -4.25 -13.12 -2.03
CA GLY A 55 -2.83 -13.30 -2.35
C GLY A 55 -2.33 -12.40 -3.51
N ASP A 56 -3.24 -11.90 -4.34
CA ASP A 56 -2.95 -10.96 -5.44
C ASP A 56 -2.33 -9.64 -4.95
N PHE A 57 -2.54 -9.27 -3.68
CA PHE A 57 -1.91 -8.11 -3.05
C PHE A 57 -0.55 -8.42 -2.40
N GLY A 58 -0.09 -9.66 -2.53
CA GLY A 58 1.09 -10.18 -1.86
C GLY A 58 0.83 -10.65 -0.43
N PRO A 59 1.89 -11.02 0.31
CA PRO A 59 1.77 -11.54 1.67
C PRO A 59 1.16 -10.50 2.62
N TRP A 60 0.07 -10.86 3.29
CA TRP A 60 -0.65 -9.96 4.18
C TRP A 60 0.23 -9.34 5.28
N GLN A 61 1.25 -10.05 5.75
CA GLN A 61 2.20 -9.52 6.75
C GLN A 61 2.98 -8.34 6.21
N THR A 62 3.30 -8.34 4.91
CA THR A 62 4.01 -7.25 4.24
C THR A 62 3.10 -6.03 4.14
N VAL A 63 1.85 -6.24 3.73
CA VAL A 63 0.83 -5.19 3.61
C VAL A 63 0.56 -4.56 4.97
N TRP A 64 0.32 -5.37 6.00
CA TRP A 64 0.10 -4.91 7.38
C TRP A 64 1.31 -4.14 7.94
N LYS A 65 2.52 -4.67 7.80
CA LYS A 65 3.74 -3.97 8.27
C LYS A 65 3.94 -2.63 7.58
N ARG A 66 3.68 -2.54 6.27
CA ARG A 66 3.75 -1.27 5.53
C ARG A 66 2.68 -0.29 5.98
N HIS A 67 1.44 -0.75 6.16
CA HIS A 67 0.37 0.09 6.67
C HIS A 67 0.76 0.72 8.01
N GLY A 68 1.29 -0.07 8.94
CA GLY A 68 1.77 0.43 10.24
C GLY A 68 2.97 1.36 10.11
N ARG A 69 3.93 1.06 9.23
CA ARG A 69 5.08 1.92 8.97
C ARG A 69 4.65 3.30 8.46
N PHE A 70 3.75 3.34 7.48
CA PHE A 70 3.24 4.59 6.90
C PHE A 70 2.46 5.44 7.90
N ALA A 71 1.82 4.81 8.89
CA ALA A 71 1.22 5.52 10.01
C ALA A 71 2.28 6.07 10.97
N GLY A 72 3.37 5.33 11.20
CA GLY A 72 4.43 5.73 12.13
C GLY A 72 5.42 6.76 11.57
N ASP A 73 5.60 6.84 10.26
CA ASP A 73 6.53 7.77 9.61
C ASP A 73 5.84 8.98 8.96
N GLY A 74 4.52 9.15 9.15
CA GLY A 74 3.74 10.28 8.65
C GLY A 74 3.38 10.20 7.17
N THR A 75 3.71 9.10 6.47
CA THR A 75 3.32 8.91 5.06
C THR A 75 1.81 9.02 4.88
N TRP A 76 1.01 8.46 5.80
CA TRP A 76 -0.45 8.58 5.69
C TRP A 76 -0.95 10.01 5.92
N ASP A 77 -0.30 10.77 6.79
CA ASP A 77 -0.66 12.17 7.01
C ASP A 77 -0.43 12.99 5.73
N ALA A 78 0.68 12.74 5.02
CA ALA A 78 0.96 13.38 3.74
C ALA A 78 -0.04 12.96 2.64
N VAL A 79 -0.45 11.68 2.61
CA VAL A 79 -1.39 11.16 1.60
C VAL A 79 -2.83 11.61 1.86
N LEU A 80 -3.20 11.87 3.12
CA LEU A 80 -4.57 12.23 3.55
C LEU A 80 -4.76 13.73 3.82
N ALA A 81 -3.71 14.53 3.70
CA ALA A 81 -3.76 16.00 3.78
C ALA A 81 -4.52 16.61 2.59
#